data_AF-A0A034VWW0-F1
#
_entry.id   AF-A0A034VWW0-F1
#
_cell.length_a   1.000
_cell.length_b   1.000
_cell.length_c   1.000
_cell.angle_alpha   90.00
_cell.angle_beta   90.00
_cell.angle_gamma   90.00
#
_symmetry.space_group_name_H-M   'P 1'
#
loop_
_entity.id
_entity.type
_entity.pdbx_description
1 polymer ?
#
loop_
_entity_poly.entity_id
_entity_poly.type
_entity_poly.pdbx_seq_one_letter_code
_entity_poly.pdbx_strand_id
1 'polypeptide(L)'
;LSWGKGLGCNFVMNSCKEWIQANNGRGRSIHPFCSKVKQDPLQTECTDDRNSVALCNLIRHDYELPKKYQNFDSINHVKSGEEGYYGGSVSLADHCPYIQEFTWRSKNVIVRGSHCRFVENNPKPEKNFALESYGIGSKCFDHSDFMWEERSCHQTREWQHWGSGCYKYECSDGRLHILVANYTYTCFYPGQTLSIRINANDWLHRGAIICPPCHELCGEVFAERGEECRMREEAPPANKYPRDTLTCAACASAAFCRILLFVAIIAAFSWRRTHVFIG
;
A
#
# COMPACT_ATOMS: atom_id res chain seq x y z
N LEU A 1 16.67 7.91 -19.99
CA LEU A 1 15.70 6.79 -20.11
C LEU A 1 16.20 5.64 -19.23
N SER A 2 15.41 5.18 -18.26
CA SER A 2 15.74 4.05 -17.38
C SER A 2 15.36 2.70 -17.99
N TRP A 3 14.30 2.67 -18.81
CA TRP A 3 13.80 1.47 -19.47
C TRP A 3 14.91 0.72 -20.25
N GLY A 4 15.08 -0.57 -19.94
CA GLY A 4 16.04 -1.44 -20.63
C GLY A 4 17.50 -1.23 -20.24
N LYS A 5 17.84 -0.25 -19.39
CA LYS A 5 19.22 0.06 -19.02
C LYS A 5 19.84 -1.11 -18.25
N GLY A 6 20.96 -1.64 -18.75
CA GLY A 6 21.72 -2.69 -18.06
C GLY A 6 21.10 -4.09 -18.11
N LEU A 7 19.99 -4.30 -18.83
CA LEU A 7 19.32 -5.62 -18.91
C LEU A 7 19.98 -6.60 -19.89
N GLY A 8 20.93 -6.12 -20.70
CA GLY A 8 21.76 -6.93 -21.60
C GLY A 8 21.05 -7.40 -22.88
N CYS A 9 21.77 -8.17 -23.69
CA CYS A 9 21.32 -8.56 -25.04
C CYS A 9 20.06 -9.44 -25.00
N ASN A 10 19.94 -10.33 -24.02
CA ASN A 10 18.78 -11.24 -23.91
C ASN A 10 17.46 -10.48 -23.75
N PHE A 11 17.46 -9.31 -23.10
CA PHE A 11 16.26 -8.48 -22.99
C PHE A 11 15.79 -7.95 -24.35
N VAL A 12 16.72 -7.62 -25.24
CA VAL A 12 16.44 -7.00 -26.55
C VAL A 12 16.16 -8.06 -27.62
N MET A 13 16.86 -9.19 -27.55
CA MET A 13 16.84 -10.22 -28.60
C MET A 13 15.77 -11.28 -28.41
N ASN A 14 15.32 -11.50 -27.16
CA ASN A 14 14.32 -12.51 -26.85
C ASN A 14 12.94 -11.86 -26.71
N SER A 15 11.91 -12.69 -26.80
CA SER A 15 10.55 -12.26 -26.51
C SER A 15 10.39 -11.86 -25.02
N CYS A 16 9.44 -10.97 -24.73
CA CYS A 16 9.12 -10.65 -23.34
C CYS A 16 8.58 -11.87 -22.58
N LYS A 17 7.97 -12.84 -23.26
CA LYS A 17 7.62 -14.15 -22.69
C LYS A 17 8.85 -14.85 -22.11
N GLU A 18 9.89 -15.01 -22.92
CA GLU A 18 11.14 -15.67 -22.50
C GLU A 18 11.80 -14.91 -21.35
N TRP A 19 11.79 -13.58 -21.38
CA TRP A 19 12.28 -12.76 -20.27
C TRP A 19 11.51 -13.01 -18.97
N ILE A 20 10.18 -12.94 -19.02
CA ILE A 20 9.30 -13.15 -17.86
C ILE A 20 9.51 -14.55 -17.28
N GLN A 21 9.54 -15.58 -18.14
CA GLN A 21 9.73 -16.97 -17.72
C GLN A 21 11.11 -17.21 -17.10
N ALA A 22 12.18 -16.72 -17.74
CA ALA A 22 13.54 -16.91 -17.27
C ALA A 22 13.80 -16.24 -15.91
N ASN A 23 13.21 -15.06 -15.68
CA ASN A 23 13.37 -14.33 -14.42
C ASN A 23 12.49 -14.93 -13.31
N ASN A 24 11.22 -15.25 -13.59
CA ASN A 24 10.35 -15.94 -12.63
C ASN A 24 10.96 -17.27 -12.17
N GLY A 25 11.46 -18.10 -13.09
CA GLY A 25 12.10 -19.38 -12.75
C GLY A 25 13.37 -19.25 -11.91
N ARG A 26 13.97 -18.05 -11.82
CA ARG A 26 15.15 -17.74 -11.01
C ARG A 26 14.82 -16.91 -9.77
N GLY A 27 13.55 -16.60 -9.52
CA GLY A 27 13.13 -15.69 -8.45
C GLY A 27 13.70 -14.27 -8.61
N ARG A 28 13.98 -13.85 -9.84
CA ARG A 28 14.46 -12.50 -10.17
C ARG A 28 13.29 -11.61 -10.57
N SER A 29 13.49 -10.31 -10.43
CA SER A 29 12.56 -9.30 -10.93
C SER A 29 12.29 -9.51 -12.43
N ILE A 30 11.02 -9.44 -12.81
CA ILE A 30 10.59 -9.41 -14.22
C ILE A 30 10.53 -7.99 -14.79
N HIS A 31 10.79 -6.96 -13.96
CA HIS A 31 10.82 -5.58 -14.42
C HIS A 31 11.73 -5.43 -15.64
N PRO A 32 11.32 -4.60 -16.60
CA PRO A 32 10.19 -3.67 -16.50
C PRO A 32 8.84 -4.25 -16.96
N PHE A 33 8.80 -5.53 -17.34
CA PHE A 33 7.56 -6.25 -17.64
C PHE A 33 6.81 -6.63 -16.35
N CYS A 34 5.57 -7.09 -16.50
CA CYS A 34 4.70 -7.43 -15.37
C CYS A 34 3.70 -8.53 -15.72
N SER A 35 3.11 -9.17 -14.72
CA SER A 35 2.19 -10.31 -14.92
C SER A 35 0.89 -10.21 -14.12
N LYS A 36 0.65 -9.08 -13.44
CA LYS A 36 -0.53 -8.90 -12.59
C LYS A 36 -1.70 -8.38 -13.41
N VAL A 37 -2.80 -9.13 -13.44
CA VAL A 37 -4.04 -8.65 -14.06
C VAL A 37 -4.69 -7.62 -13.16
N LYS A 38 -5.22 -6.55 -13.76
CA LYS A 38 -6.00 -5.55 -13.02
C LYS A 38 -7.24 -6.19 -12.38
N GLN A 39 -7.35 -6.10 -11.06
CA GLN A 39 -8.48 -6.61 -10.27
C GLN A 39 -9.32 -5.48 -9.66
N ASP A 40 -10.49 -5.84 -9.14
CA ASP A 40 -11.27 -4.99 -8.24
C ASP A 40 -11.47 -5.77 -6.93
N PRO A 41 -10.91 -5.34 -5.79
CA PRO A 41 -10.22 -4.06 -5.56
C PRO A 41 -8.82 -4.00 -6.23
N LEU A 42 -8.36 -2.80 -6.63
CA LEU A 42 -7.06 -2.64 -7.34
C LEU A 42 -5.86 -2.90 -6.44
N GLN A 43 -4.96 -3.77 -6.90
CA GLN A 43 -3.64 -3.96 -6.30
C GLN A 43 -2.56 -3.29 -7.16
N THR A 44 -2.06 -2.16 -6.67
CA THR A 44 -0.96 -1.36 -7.23
C THR A 44 0.41 -1.95 -6.88
N GLU A 45 1.44 -1.48 -7.57
CA GLU A 45 2.85 -1.83 -7.36
C GLU A 45 3.74 -0.62 -7.68
N CYS A 46 5.02 -0.67 -7.29
CA CYS A 46 5.95 0.41 -7.59
C CYS A 46 6.56 0.32 -8.99
N THR A 47 6.88 1.47 -9.58
CA THR A 47 7.81 1.51 -10.72
C THR A 47 9.20 1.01 -10.31
N ASP A 48 9.98 0.54 -11.28
CA ASP A 48 11.34 0.02 -11.06
C ASP A 48 12.27 1.05 -10.37
N ASP A 49 12.12 2.33 -10.71
CA ASP A 49 12.85 3.44 -10.08
C ASP A 49 12.20 3.98 -8.80
N ARG A 50 11.10 3.35 -8.37
CA ARG A 50 10.26 3.71 -7.23
C ARG A 50 9.78 5.15 -7.23
N ASN A 51 9.73 5.82 -8.38
CA ASN A 51 9.28 7.21 -8.46
C ASN A 51 7.76 7.34 -8.41
N SER A 52 7.02 6.27 -8.72
CA SER A 52 5.57 6.33 -8.87
C SER A 52 4.89 5.04 -8.41
N VAL A 53 3.67 5.19 -7.92
CA VAL A 53 2.70 4.10 -7.79
C VAL A 53 2.21 3.77 -9.20
N ALA A 54 2.08 2.49 -9.54
CA ALA A 54 1.82 2.04 -10.89
C ALA A 54 0.92 0.79 -10.91
N LEU A 55 0.52 0.43 -12.12
CA LEU A 55 -0.24 -0.78 -12.42
C LEU A 55 0.40 -1.49 -13.60
N CYS A 56 0.30 -2.80 -13.61
CA CYS A 56 0.57 -3.58 -14.80
C CYS A 56 -0.50 -3.28 -15.87
N ASN A 57 -0.07 -2.89 -17.09
CA ASN A 57 -0.99 -2.59 -18.19
C ASN A 57 -1.53 -3.86 -18.91
N LEU A 58 -1.56 -4.99 -18.19
CA LEU A 58 -2.09 -6.26 -18.65
C LEU A 58 -3.62 -6.24 -18.61
N ILE A 59 -4.23 -6.43 -19.78
CA ILE A 59 -5.69 -6.44 -19.94
C ILE A 59 -6.13 -7.73 -20.63
N ARG A 60 -7.44 -8.01 -20.53
CA ARG A 60 -8.11 -8.98 -21.38
C ARG A 60 -8.56 -8.30 -22.67
N HIS A 61 -8.23 -8.88 -23.81
CA HIS A 61 -8.72 -8.48 -25.14
C HIS A 61 -10.02 -9.21 -25.47
N ASP A 62 -10.82 -8.64 -26.38
CA ASP A 62 -12.07 -9.25 -26.86
C ASP A 62 -11.83 -10.41 -27.83
N TYR A 63 -10.57 -10.62 -28.24
CA TYR A 63 -10.13 -11.64 -29.18
C TYR A 63 -8.86 -12.33 -28.66
N GLU A 64 -8.60 -13.55 -29.15
CA GLU A 64 -7.34 -14.24 -28.85
C GLU A 64 -6.19 -13.55 -29.60
N LEU A 65 -5.14 -13.17 -28.88
CA LEU A 65 -3.96 -12.55 -29.46
C LEU A 65 -3.24 -13.55 -30.39
N PRO A 66 -2.60 -13.10 -31.47
CA PRO A 66 -1.73 -13.95 -32.29
C PRO A 66 -0.68 -14.67 -31.44
N LYS A 67 -0.33 -15.93 -31.79
CA LYS A 67 0.59 -16.76 -30.98
C LYS A 67 1.91 -16.09 -30.62
N LYS A 68 2.46 -15.25 -31.51
CA LYS A 68 3.69 -14.46 -31.25
C LYS A 68 3.56 -13.40 -30.15
N TYR A 69 2.33 -13.03 -29.76
CA TYR A 69 2.00 -12.03 -28.73
C TYR A 69 1.37 -12.64 -27.48
N GLN A 70 1.26 -13.98 -27.42
CA GLN A 70 0.77 -14.68 -26.23
C GLN A 70 1.92 -14.87 -25.25
N ASN A 71 2.07 -13.90 -24.35
CA ASN A 71 3.28 -13.73 -23.53
C ASN A 71 3.33 -14.58 -22.25
N PHE A 72 2.32 -15.42 -22.01
CA PHE A 72 2.17 -16.19 -20.77
C PHE A 72 1.77 -17.64 -21.05
N ASP A 73 2.22 -18.54 -20.18
CA ASP A 73 1.71 -19.93 -20.11
C ASP A 73 0.66 -20.08 -19.00
N SER A 74 0.74 -19.24 -17.97
CA SER A 74 -0.24 -19.13 -16.89
C SER A 74 -0.22 -17.70 -16.34
N ILE A 75 -1.38 -17.25 -15.84
CA ILE A 75 -1.54 -15.93 -15.22
C ILE A 75 -2.37 -16.10 -13.95
N ASN A 76 -1.92 -15.51 -12.85
CA ASN A 76 -2.67 -15.57 -11.59
C ASN A 76 -4.06 -14.95 -11.76
N HIS A 77 -5.07 -15.63 -11.24
CA HIS A 77 -6.48 -15.24 -11.32
C HIS A 77 -7.09 -15.25 -12.73
N VAL A 78 -6.43 -15.90 -13.69
CA VAL A 78 -6.97 -16.20 -15.01
C VAL A 78 -7.22 -17.71 -15.11
N LYS A 79 -8.32 -18.09 -15.77
CA LYS A 79 -8.64 -19.49 -15.99
C LYS A 79 -7.68 -20.10 -17.01
N SER A 80 -7.19 -21.30 -16.73
CA SER A 80 -6.30 -22.03 -17.65
C SER A 80 -6.96 -22.22 -19.03
N GLY A 81 -6.21 -21.91 -20.09
CA GLY A 81 -6.66 -21.90 -21.47
C GLY A 81 -7.14 -20.52 -21.97
N GLU A 82 -7.31 -19.54 -21.08
CA GLU A 82 -7.71 -18.18 -21.47
C GLU A 82 -6.52 -17.21 -21.61
N GLU A 83 -5.29 -17.63 -21.31
CA GLU A 83 -4.09 -16.79 -21.32
C GLU A 83 -3.87 -16.11 -22.67
N GLY A 84 -4.26 -16.76 -23.77
CA GLY A 84 -4.16 -16.20 -25.12
C GLY A 84 -4.98 -14.93 -25.35
N TYR A 85 -5.96 -14.64 -24.49
CA TYR A 85 -6.75 -13.39 -24.52
C TYR A 85 -6.10 -12.27 -23.71
N TYR A 86 -5.00 -12.51 -23.00
CA TYR A 86 -4.37 -11.53 -22.13
C TYR A 86 -3.04 -11.05 -22.71
N GLY A 87 -2.86 -9.74 -22.70
CA GLY A 87 -1.61 -9.09 -23.08
C GLY A 87 -1.59 -7.62 -22.71
N GLY A 88 -0.45 -6.97 -22.89
CA GLY A 88 -0.31 -5.53 -22.74
C GLY A 88 -1.32 -4.77 -23.61
N SER A 89 -1.82 -3.66 -23.09
CA SER A 89 -2.81 -2.81 -23.76
C SER A 89 -2.28 -2.07 -24.99
N VAL A 90 -0.95 -2.03 -25.18
CA VAL A 90 -0.28 -1.28 -26.25
C VAL A 90 0.27 -2.24 -27.31
N SER A 91 -0.30 -2.18 -28.51
CA SER A 91 0.12 -3.02 -29.65
C SER A 91 1.53 -2.69 -30.16
N LEU A 92 1.96 -1.43 -30.07
CA LEU A 92 3.33 -1.00 -30.42
C LEU A 92 4.42 -1.61 -29.53
N ALA A 93 4.03 -2.12 -28.36
CA ALA A 93 4.91 -2.84 -27.44
C ALA A 93 4.77 -4.37 -27.62
N ASP A 94 4.33 -4.85 -28.79
CA ASP A 94 4.10 -6.27 -29.09
C ASP A 94 3.22 -6.98 -28.04
N HIS A 95 2.28 -6.25 -27.45
CA HIS A 95 1.46 -6.69 -26.31
C HIS A 95 2.27 -7.23 -25.12
N CYS A 96 3.54 -6.86 -24.99
CA CYS A 96 4.33 -7.10 -23.79
C CYS A 96 3.78 -6.22 -22.66
N PRO A 97 3.28 -6.80 -21.57
CA PRO A 97 2.77 -6.02 -20.46
C PRO A 97 3.90 -5.46 -19.62
N TYR A 98 3.75 -4.21 -19.20
CA TYR A 98 4.72 -3.46 -18.44
C TYR A 98 4.08 -2.58 -17.38
N ILE A 99 4.90 -2.17 -16.42
CA ILE A 99 4.47 -1.29 -15.32
C ILE A 99 4.26 0.11 -15.83
N GLN A 100 3.05 0.62 -15.63
CA GLN A 100 2.60 1.89 -16.15
C GLN A 100 2.07 2.79 -15.03
N GLU A 101 2.56 4.02 -14.99
CA GLU A 101 2.00 5.08 -14.15
C GLU A 101 0.56 5.40 -14.56
N PHE A 102 -0.23 5.90 -13.63
CA PHE A 102 -1.62 6.21 -13.91
C PHE A 102 -2.07 7.49 -13.20
N THR A 103 -3.25 7.96 -13.60
CA THR A 103 -3.92 9.06 -12.93
C THR A 103 -5.15 8.53 -12.20
N TRP A 104 -5.31 8.90 -10.94
CA TRP A 104 -6.53 8.67 -10.19
C TRP A 104 -7.66 9.52 -10.77
N ARG A 105 -8.81 8.88 -11.04
CA ARG A 105 -9.98 9.55 -11.59
C ARG A 105 -11.19 9.36 -10.68
N SER A 106 -12.02 10.40 -10.57
CA SER A 106 -13.32 10.33 -9.91
C SER A 106 -14.37 10.94 -10.83
N LYS A 107 -15.44 10.18 -11.13
CA LYS A 107 -16.48 10.59 -12.10
C LYS A 107 -15.88 11.09 -13.43
N ASN A 108 -14.89 10.36 -13.95
CA ASN A 108 -14.11 10.69 -15.17
C ASN A 108 -13.26 11.96 -15.14
N VAL A 109 -13.14 12.64 -13.99
CA VAL A 109 -12.24 13.78 -13.81
C VAL A 109 -10.95 13.31 -13.15
N ILE A 110 -9.80 13.76 -13.66
CA ILE A 110 -8.49 13.49 -13.06
C ILE A 110 -8.43 14.21 -11.71
N VAL A 111 -8.14 13.46 -10.65
CA VAL A 111 -8.03 13.98 -9.28
C VAL A 111 -6.58 14.20 -8.91
N ARG A 112 -5.70 13.25 -9.25
CA ARG A 112 -4.25 13.31 -8.98
C ARG A 112 -3.49 12.30 -9.84
N GLY A 113 -2.20 12.54 -10.07
CA GLY A 113 -1.27 11.56 -10.64
C GLY A 113 -0.78 10.54 -9.61
N SER A 114 0.15 9.67 -10.01
CA SER A 114 0.72 8.64 -9.15
C SER A 114 2.21 8.81 -8.84
N HIS A 115 2.84 9.86 -9.37
CA HIS A 115 4.25 10.16 -9.11
C HIS A 115 4.44 10.69 -7.69
N CYS A 116 5.28 10.01 -6.90
CA CYS A 116 5.51 10.27 -5.48
C CYS A 116 6.14 11.62 -5.18
N ARG A 117 6.83 12.25 -6.14
CA ARG A 117 7.59 13.49 -5.89
C ARG A 117 6.75 14.77 -5.98
N PHE A 118 5.54 14.67 -6.51
CA PHE A 118 4.66 15.81 -6.77
C PHE A 118 3.69 16.00 -5.61
N VAL A 119 3.74 17.18 -4.98
CA VAL A 119 2.99 17.48 -3.75
C VAL A 119 1.48 17.49 -4.01
N GLU A 120 1.06 17.90 -5.22
CA GLU A 120 -0.32 17.87 -5.69
C GLU A 120 -0.93 16.46 -5.73
N ASN A 121 -0.12 15.40 -5.67
CA ASN A 121 -0.58 14.01 -5.64
C ASN A 121 -0.88 13.49 -4.23
N ASN A 122 -0.73 14.31 -3.18
CA ASN A 122 -1.12 13.91 -1.84
C ASN A 122 -2.63 13.57 -1.77
N PRO A 123 -3.01 12.42 -1.18
CA PRO A 123 -4.40 12.16 -0.85
C PRO A 123 -4.93 13.23 0.12
N LYS A 124 -6.24 13.51 0.05
CA LYS A 124 -6.88 14.33 1.08
C LYS A 124 -6.79 13.59 2.44
N PRO A 125 -6.64 14.30 3.57
CA PRO A 125 -6.49 13.66 4.89
C PRO A 125 -7.56 12.62 5.21
N GLU A 126 -8.82 12.88 4.83
CA GLU A 126 -9.96 11.99 5.09
C GLU A 126 -10.00 10.75 4.19
N LYS A 127 -9.07 10.68 3.23
CA LYS A 127 -8.91 9.59 2.26
C LYS A 127 -7.48 9.05 2.23
N ASN A 128 -6.68 9.35 3.24
CA ASN A 128 -5.28 8.92 3.31
C ASN A 128 -5.11 7.69 4.21
N PHE A 129 -5.76 6.59 3.80
CA PHE A 129 -5.84 5.34 4.56
C PHE A 129 -4.47 4.75 4.89
N ALA A 130 -3.54 4.85 3.94
CA ALA A 130 -2.19 4.30 4.05
C ALA A 130 -1.16 5.30 4.62
N LEU A 131 -1.60 6.46 5.11
CA LEU A 131 -0.72 7.52 5.63
C LEU A 131 0.38 7.93 4.64
N GLU A 132 0.04 7.96 3.34
CA GLU A 132 0.95 8.34 2.27
C GLU A 132 1.40 9.79 2.40
N SER A 133 2.62 10.08 1.96
CA SER A 133 3.16 11.43 1.85
C SER A 133 3.88 11.61 0.53
N TYR A 134 3.35 12.49 -0.32
CA TYR A 134 3.93 12.85 -1.61
C TYR A 134 4.70 14.17 -1.49
N GLY A 135 5.77 14.30 -2.26
CA GLY A 135 6.61 15.48 -2.32
C GLY A 135 8.09 15.16 -2.51
N ILE A 136 8.92 16.20 -2.43
CA ILE A 136 10.37 16.03 -2.51
C ILE A 136 10.84 15.08 -1.39
N GLY A 137 11.67 14.10 -1.75
CA GLY A 137 12.13 13.06 -0.83
C GLY A 137 11.18 11.88 -0.65
N SER A 138 10.06 11.82 -1.39
CA SER A 138 9.16 10.67 -1.37
C SER A 138 9.43 9.69 -2.51
N LYS A 139 9.30 8.40 -2.19
CA LYS A 139 9.42 7.26 -3.10
C LYS A 139 8.28 6.27 -2.86
N CYS A 140 8.06 5.41 -3.85
CA CYS A 140 7.08 4.34 -3.78
C CYS A 140 7.65 3.16 -2.99
N PHE A 141 6.86 2.66 -2.05
CA PHE A 141 7.13 1.46 -1.30
C PHE A 141 5.99 0.46 -1.48
N ASP A 142 6.33 -0.80 -1.63
CA ASP A 142 5.37 -1.88 -1.74
C ASP A 142 4.72 -2.13 -0.37
N HIS A 143 3.43 -2.46 -0.37
CA HIS A 143 2.70 -2.91 0.82
C HIS A 143 2.71 -4.43 0.89
N SER A 144 2.26 -4.99 2.03
CA SER A 144 1.95 -6.41 2.08
C SER A 144 0.72 -6.73 1.23
N ASP A 145 0.43 -8.03 1.06
CA ASP A 145 -0.76 -8.51 0.37
C ASP A 145 -2.07 -8.17 1.11
N PHE A 146 -1.98 -7.71 2.36
CA PHE A 146 -3.14 -7.31 3.15
C PHE A 146 -3.52 -5.84 2.89
N MET A 147 -4.81 -5.60 2.74
CA MET A 147 -5.38 -4.27 2.56
C MET A 147 -5.16 -3.41 3.81
N TRP A 148 -4.98 -2.10 3.60
CA TRP A 148 -4.94 -1.14 4.70
C TRP A 148 -6.34 -0.94 5.29
N GLU A 149 -6.38 -0.82 6.61
CA GLU A 149 -7.60 -0.69 7.39
C GLU A 149 -7.56 0.57 8.27
N GLU A 150 -8.66 1.32 8.30
CA GLU A 150 -8.90 2.39 9.26
C GLU A 150 -10.02 1.97 10.23
N ARG A 151 -9.79 2.08 11.53
CA ARG A 151 -10.80 1.83 12.57
C ARG A 151 -11.01 3.04 13.46
N SER A 152 -12.26 3.42 13.66
CA SER A 152 -12.71 4.29 14.74
C SER A 152 -13.63 3.52 15.67
N CYS A 153 -14.07 4.14 16.78
CA CYS A 153 -14.97 3.48 17.72
C CYS A 153 -16.37 3.19 17.18
N HIS A 154 -16.74 3.82 16.06
CA HIS A 154 -18.07 3.73 15.49
C HIS A 154 -18.07 3.03 14.13
N GLN A 155 -16.92 2.98 13.45
CA GLN A 155 -16.85 2.54 12.06
C GLN A 155 -15.49 1.92 11.75
N THR A 156 -15.50 0.86 10.95
CA THR A 156 -14.32 0.33 10.25
C THR A 156 -14.46 0.65 8.77
N ARG A 157 -13.36 1.05 8.13
CA ARG A 157 -13.29 1.29 6.69
C ARG A 157 -12.08 0.55 6.13
N GLU A 158 -12.30 -0.14 5.01
CA GLU A 158 -11.24 -0.79 4.24
C GLU A 158 -11.07 -0.01 2.93
N TRP A 159 -9.81 0.26 2.57
CA TRP A 159 -9.54 1.05 1.36
C TRP A 159 -9.66 0.18 0.11
N GLN A 160 -10.28 0.72 -0.94
CA GLN A 160 -10.53 -0.06 -2.17
C GLN A 160 -9.28 -0.39 -2.98
N HIS A 161 -8.12 0.21 -2.70
CA HIS A 161 -6.91 0.00 -3.49
C HIS A 161 -5.68 -0.14 -2.58
N TRP A 162 -4.81 -1.11 -2.82
CA TRP A 162 -3.63 -1.35 -1.96
C TRP A 162 -2.43 -1.84 -2.80
N GLY A 163 -1.39 -2.36 -2.15
CA GLY A 163 -0.24 -2.97 -2.81
C GLY A 163 1.00 -2.07 -2.91
N SER A 164 0.84 -0.75 -2.95
CA SER A 164 1.96 0.20 -2.82
C SER A 164 1.47 1.58 -2.40
N GLY A 165 2.38 2.44 -1.94
CA GLY A 165 2.11 3.81 -1.52
C GLY A 165 3.37 4.67 -1.50
N CYS A 166 3.19 5.99 -1.51
CA CYS A 166 4.31 6.93 -1.48
C CYS A 166 4.65 7.38 -0.05
N TYR A 167 5.92 7.30 0.32
CA TYR A 167 6.40 7.70 1.64
C TYR A 167 7.71 8.47 1.53
N LYS A 168 7.92 9.39 2.48
CA LYS A 168 9.23 10.01 2.65
C LYS A 168 10.22 8.99 3.21
N TYR A 169 11.50 9.17 2.88
CA TYR A 169 12.56 8.32 3.40
C TYR A 169 13.80 9.13 3.74
N GLU A 170 14.64 8.54 4.57
CA GLU A 170 15.94 9.08 4.96
C GLU A 170 17.00 7.98 4.92
N CYS A 171 18.23 8.37 4.58
CA CYS A 171 19.40 7.50 4.56
C CYS A 171 20.37 7.96 5.65
N SER A 172 20.46 7.17 6.71
CA SER A 172 21.31 7.46 7.86
C SER A 172 21.74 6.17 8.55
N ASP A 173 22.90 6.21 9.22
CA ASP A 173 23.49 5.06 9.91
C ASP A 173 23.67 3.82 9.01
N GLY A 174 23.98 4.03 7.73
CA GLY A 174 24.09 2.96 6.72
C GLY A 174 22.78 2.20 6.48
N ARG A 175 21.62 2.78 6.84
CA ARG A 175 20.29 2.16 6.69
C ARG A 175 19.30 3.08 6.00
N LEU A 176 18.30 2.44 5.40
CA LEU A 176 17.09 3.09 4.88
C LEU A 176 16.07 3.22 6.01
N HIS A 177 15.51 4.42 6.17
CA HIS A 177 14.44 4.73 7.11
C HIS A 177 13.23 5.28 6.37
N ILE A 178 12.04 4.75 6.66
CA ILE A 178 10.77 5.14 6.05
C ILE A 178 9.98 5.97 7.07
N LEU A 179 9.51 7.14 6.65
CA LEU A 179 8.77 8.06 7.51
C LEU A 179 7.27 7.88 7.25
N VAL A 180 6.54 7.50 8.29
CA VAL A 180 5.10 7.27 8.26
C VAL A 180 4.44 8.11 9.36
N ALA A 181 3.64 9.09 8.96
CA ALA A 181 3.15 10.14 9.85
C ALA A 181 4.30 10.78 10.65
N ASN A 182 4.29 10.68 11.98
CA ASN A 182 5.31 11.25 12.88
C ASN A 182 6.37 10.23 13.33
N TYR A 183 6.45 9.08 12.68
CA TYR A 183 7.30 7.97 13.11
C TYR A 183 8.26 7.55 12.00
N THR A 184 9.45 7.11 12.43
CA THR A 184 10.51 6.63 11.55
C THR A 184 10.69 5.12 11.76
N TYR A 185 10.56 4.37 10.68
CA TYR A 185 10.73 2.92 10.65
C TYR A 185 12.01 2.55 9.91
N THR A 186 12.86 1.74 10.52
CA THR A 186 14.14 1.33 9.95
C THR A 186 14.04 -0.01 9.23
N CYS A 187 14.60 -0.06 8.02
CA CYS A 187 14.81 -1.28 7.25
C CYS A 187 16.14 -1.94 7.61
N PHE A 188 16.07 -3.20 8.07
CA PHE A 188 17.21 -4.02 8.45
C PHE A 188 17.65 -4.99 7.34
N TYR A 189 16.71 -5.38 6.48
CA TYR A 189 16.98 -6.25 5.33
C TYR A 189 15.90 -6.11 4.24
N PRO A 190 16.23 -6.45 2.97
CA PRO A 190 15.26 -6.48 1.88
C PRO A 190 14.12 -7.48 2.15
N GLY A 191 12.88 -7.09 1.86
CA GLY A 191 11.69 -7.90 2.10
C GLY A 191 11.19 -7.89 3.55
N GLN A 192 11.80 -7.11 4.45
CA GLN A 192 11.28 -6.93 5.79
C GLN A 192 9.89 -6.27 5.77
N THR A 193 8.92 -6.88 6.44
CA THR A 193 7.58 -6.31 6.64
C THR A 193 7.55 -5.43 7.88
N LEU A 194 7.34 -4.12 7.70
CA LEU A 194 7.13 -3.15 8.76
C LEU A 194 5.64 -3.05 9.07
N SER A 195 5.22 -3.54 10.24
CA SER A 195 3.82 -3.42 10.67
C SER A 195 3.53 -2.01 11.14
N ILE A 196 2.57 -1.35 10.49
CA ILE A 196 2.13 0.01 10.82
C ILE A 196 0.83 -0.09 11.60
N ARG A 197 0.81 0.53 12.78
CA ARG A 197 -0.37 0.60 13.64
C ARG A 197 -0.37 1.89 14.45
N ILE A 198 -0.96 2.94 13.90
CA ILE A 198 -0.86 4.33 14.39
C ILE A 198 -2.25 4.96 14.46
N ASN A 199 -2.52 5.71 15.53
CA ASN A 199 -3.66 6.62 15.62
C ASN A 199 -3.32 7.95 14.93
N ALA A 200 -4.07 8.32 13.89
CA ALA A 200 -3.96 9.61 13.22
C ALA A 200 -5.36 10.08 12.78
N ASN A 201 -5.61 11.38 12.85
CA ASN A 201 -6.91 11.98 12.46
C ASN A 201 -8.14 11.32 13.12
N ASP A 202 -8.02 10.86 14.37
CA ASP A 202 -9.05 10.09 15.12
C ASP A 202 -9.36 8.68 14.60
N TRP A 203 -8.52 8.15 13.71
CA TRP A 203 -8.61 6.77 13.21
C TRP A 203 -7.36 5.97 13.57
N LEU A 204 -7.54 4.70 13.90
CA LEU A 204 -6.47 3.72 13.99
C LEU A 204 -6.19 3.15 12.60
N HIS A 205 -5.06 3.51 12.02
CA HIS A 205 -4.58 2.98 10.74
C HIS A 205 -3.79 1.68 10.98
N ARG A 206 -4.07 0.66 10.16
CA ARG A 206 -3.37 -0.63 10.19
C ARG A 206 -2.96 -1.04 8.79
N GLY A 207 -1.71 -1.40 8.63
CA GLY A 207 -1.18 -1.90 7.37
C GLY A 207 0.26 -2.37 7.53
N ALA A 208 0.92 -2.61 6.40
CA ALA A 208 2.33 -2.92 6.39
C ALA A 208 3.03 -2.41 5.14
N ILE A 209 4.29 -2.01 5.32
CA ILE A 209 5.19 -1.55 4.26
C ILE A 209 6.34 -2.55 4.15
N ILE A 210 6.74 -2.90 2.92
CA ILE A 210 7.82 -3.83 2.62
C ILE A 210 9.09 -3.05 2.32
N CYS A 211 10.16 -3.38 3.05
CA CYS A 211 11.47 -2.76 2.86
C CYS A 211 12.11 -3.19 1.54
N PRO A 212 12.50 -2.26 0.65
CA PRO A 212 13.32 -2.58 -0.50
C PRO A 212 14.78 -2.81 -0.09
N PRO A 213 15.63 -3.31 -1.00
CA PRO A 213 17.07 -3.26 -0.80
C PRO A 213 17.57 -1.83 -0.56
N CYS A 214 18.40 -1.66 0.48
CA CYS A 214 18.92 -0.35 0.87
C CYS A 214 19.64 0.38 -0.27
N HIS A 215 20.40 -0.34 -1.09
CA HIS A 215 21.17 0.24 -2.18
C HIS A 215 20.30 0.85 -3.29
N GLU A 216 19.04 0.41 -3.46
CA GLU A 216 18.11 0.97 -4.45
C GLU A 216 17.77 2.44 -4.16
N LEU A 217 17.77 2.85 -2.88
CA LEU A 217 17.34 4.19 -2.45
C LEU A 217 18.45 5.01 -1.80
N CYS A 218 19.37 4.34 -1.10
CA CYS A 218 20.43 4.98 -0.32
C CYS A 218 21.84 4.72 -0.87
N GLY A 219 21.99 3.90 -1.91
CA GLY A 219 23.31 3.53 -2.44
C GLY A 219 24.14 4.74 -2.89
N GLU A 220 23.55 5.60 -3.72
CA GLU A 220 24.21 6.84 -4.17
C GLU A 220 24.48 7.79 -3.00
N VAL A 221 23.50 7.97 -2.10
CA VAL A 221 23.60 8.88 -0.94
C VAL A 221 24.73 8.49 0.02
N PHE A 222 24.90 7.19 0.28
CA PHE A 222 25.99 6.72 1.13
C PHE A 222 27.33 6.75 0.41
N ALA A 223 27.38 6.42 -0.88
CA ALA A 223 28.61 6.49 -1.67
C ALA A 223 29.19 7.93 -1.70
N GLU A 224 28.34 8.95 -1.82
CA GLU A 224 28.74 10.37 -1.73
C GLU A 224 29.38 10.74 -0.37
N ARG A 225 29.05 9.99 0.69
CA ARG A 225 29.60 10.17 2.05
C ARG A 225 30.76 9.22 2.36
N GLY A 226 31.16 8.36 1.42
CA GLY A 226 32.13 7.29 1.66
C GLY A 226 31.62 6.19 2.60
N GLU A 227 30.30 6.04 2.70
CA GLU A 227 29.60 5.03 3.49
C GLU A 227 29.00 3.95 2.57
N GLU A 228 28.59 2.83 3.15
CA GLU A 228 27.86 1.77 2.45
C GLU A 228 26.63 1.33 3.22
N CYS A 229 25.65 0.76 2.51
CA CYS A 229 24.52 0.11 3.15
C CYS A 229 24.99 -1.05 4.02
N ARG A 230 24.58 -1.06 5.29
CA ARG A 230 24.89 -2.16 6.22
C ARG A 230 24.29 -3.47 5.72
N MET A 231 24.96 -4.57 6.08
CA MET A 231 24.48 -5.91 5.80
C MET A 231 23.17 -6.21 6.57
N ARG A 232 22.53 -7.31 6.16
CA ARG A 232 21.35 -7.85 6.85
C ARG A 232 21.66 -8.06 8.33
N GLU A 233 20.81 -7.49 9.18
CA GLU A 233 20.82 -7.70 10.62
C GLU A 233 19.43 -8.16 11.09
N GLU A 234 19.37 -8.74 12.29
CA GLU A 234 18.09 -9.12 12.89
C GLU A 234 17.25 -7.87 13.19
N ALA A 235 15.98 -7.90 12.78
CA ALA A 235 15.08 -6.80 13.05
C ALA A 235 14.77 -6.74 14.56
N PRO A 236 14.66 -5.54 15.13
CA PRO A 236 14.28 -5.38 16.52
C PRO A 236 12.87 -5.94 16.78
N PRO A 237 12.54 -6.26 18.04
CA PRO A 237 11.24 -6.81 18.38
C PRO A 237 10.12 -5.84 17.99
N ALA A 238 8.95 -6.39 17.68
CA ALA A 238 7.84 -5.65 17.08
C ALA A 238 7.17 -4.61 18.02
N ASN A 239 7.64 -4.49 19.27
CA ASN A 239 7.29 -3.46 20.24
C ASN A 239 8.23 -2.24 20.19
N LYS A 240 9.31 -2.26 19.39
CA LYS A 240 10.17 -1.08 19.17
C LYS A 240 9.39 0.04 18.48
N TYR A 241 8.49 -0.31 17.57
CA TYR A 241 7.68 0.64 16.81
C TYR A 241 6.30 0.85 17.46
N PRO A 242 5.64 1.99 17.18
CA PRO A 242 4.31 2.29 17.70
C PRO A 242 3.30 1.19 17.39
N ARG A 243 2.43 0.92 18.36
CA ARG A 243 1.38 -0.09 18.25
C ARG A 243 0.13 0.40 18.97
N ASP A 244 -0.50 1.39 18.38
CA ASP A 244 -1.58 2.12 19.02
C ASP A 244 -2.83 1.26 19.19
N THR A 245 -3.54 1.45 20.29
CA THR A 245 -4.81 0.80 20.58
C THR A 245 -5.93 1.82 20.42
N LEU A 246 -7.04 1.36 19.84
CA LEU A 246 -8.25 2.16 19.79
C LEU A 246 -8.98 1.96 21.12
N THR A 247 -8.98 2.99 21.97
CA THR A 247 -9.68 2.99 23.25
C THR A 247 -11.03 3.67 23.08
N CYS A 248 -12.10 2.88 23.05
CA CYS A 248 -13.45 3.40 22.96
C CYS A 248 -14.04 3.57 24.35
N ALA A 249 -14.41 4.79 24.70
CA ALA A 249 -15.19 5.02 25.90
C ALA A 249 -16.51 4.23 25.75
N ALA A 250 -16.75 3.26 26.63
CA ALA A 250 -18.10 2.82 26.88
C ALA A 250 -18.87 4.07 27.30
N CYS A 251 -19.91 4.41 26.54
CA CYS A 251 -20.69 5.63 26.63
C CYS A 251 -20.81 6.15 28.08
N ALA A 252 -20.68 7.48 28.26
CA ALA A 252 -21.06 8.20 29.48
C ALA A 252 -22.55 8.02 29.87
N SER A 253 -23.26 7.10 29.22
CA SER A 253 -24.56 6.57 29.62
C SER A 253 -24.53 5.89 30.98
N ALA A 254 -23.39 5.43 31.52
CA ALA A 254 -23.38 4.88 32.88
C ALA A 254 -23.66 5.97 33.94
N ALA A 255 -23.16 7.20 33.76
CA ALA A 255 -23.45 8.32 34.65
C ALA A 255 -24.88 8.82 34.47
N PHE A 256 -25.34 8.95 33.22
CA PHE A 256 -26.73 9.34 32.91
C PHE A 256 -27.77 8.28 33.34
N CYS A 257 -27.50 6.97 33.17
CA CYS A 257 -28.36 5.90 33.69
C CYS A 257 -28.38 5.86 35.21
N ARG A 258 -27.25 6.12 35.88
CA ARG A 258 -27.22 6.22 37.35
C ARG A 258 -28.08 7.38 37.83
N ILE A 259 -27.98 8.55 37.20
CA ILE A 259 -28.82 9.72 37.55
C ILE A 259 -30.30 9.41 37.28
N LEU A 260 -30.66 8.83 36.14
CA LEU A 260 -32.04 8.46 35.82
C LEU A 260 -32.61 7.40 36.80
N LEU A 261 -31.81 6.41 37.21
CA LEU A 261 -32.18 5.44 38.24
C LEU A 261 -32.39 6.11 39.60
N PHE A 262 -31.49 7.02 40.01
CA PHE A 262 -31.64 7.76 41.26
C PHE A 262 -32.90 8.65 41.25
N VAL A 263 -33.17 9.36 40.15
CA VAL A 263 -34.38 10.18 40.00
C VAL A 263 -35.64 9.31 40.03
N ALA A 264 -35.64 8.15 39.37
CA ALA A 264 -36.77 7.22 39.39
C ALA A 264 -37.02 6.64 40.80
N ILE A 265 -35.96 6.32 41.55
CA ILE A 265 -36.07 5.84 42.94
C ILE A 265 -36.65 6.95 43.83
N ILE A 266 -36.15 8.19 43.74
CA ILE A 266 -36.67 9.32 44.52
C ILE A 266 -38.14 9.57 44.20
N ALA A 267 -38.52 9.54 42.91
CA ALA A 267 -39.91 9.70 42.48
C ALA A 267 -40.84 8.60 43.04
N ALA A 268 -40.39 7.34 43.07
CA ALA A 268 -41.12 6.22 43.64
C ALA A 268 -41.29 6.33 45.17
N PHE A 269 -40.28 6.83 45.89
CA PHE A 269 -40.38 7.10 47.32
C PHE A 269 -41.29 8.29 47.64
N SER A 270 -41.32 9.34 46.79
CA SER A 270 -42.27 10.45 46.96
C SER A 270 -43.71 10.04 46.70
N TRP A 271 -43.97 9.17 45.70
CA TRP A 271 -45.32 8.65 45.41
C TRP A 271 -45.86 7.79 46.57
N ARG A 272 -45.00 6.98 47.22
CA ARG A 272 -45.41 6.18 48.38
C ARG A 272 -45.76 7.04 49.60
N ARG A 273 -45.15 8.22 49.76
CA ARG A 273 -45.47 9.13 50.89
C ARG A 273 -46.81 9.85 50.72
N THR A 274 -47.22 10.18 49.50
CA THR A 274 -48.49 10.86 49.24
C THR A 274 -49.72 9.95 49.36
N HIS A 275 -49.55 8.63 49.25
CA HIS A 275 -50.66 7.65 49.35
C HIS A 275 -50.86 7.02 50.74
N VAL A 276 -50.07 7.37 51.75
CA VAL A 276 -50.23 6.86 53.14
C VAL A 276 -51.08 7.79 54.03
N PHE A 277 -51.50 8.95 53.54
CA PHE A 277 -52.32 9.92 54.29
C PHE A 277 -53.79 10.03 53.83
N ILE A 278 -54.28 9.06 53.06
CA ILE A 278 -55.71 8.93 52.76
C ILE A 278 -56.14 7.51 53.16
N GLY A 279 -56.39 7.34 54.46
CA GLY A 279 -56.94 6.14 55.09
C GLY A 279 -57.57 6.55 56.40
#